data_AF-W9W1R4-F1
#
_entry.id   AF-W9W1R4-F1
#
_cell.length_a   1.000
_cell.length_b   1.000
_cell.length_c   1.000
_cell.angle_alpha   90.00
_cell.angle_beta   90.00
_cell.angle_gamma   90.00
#
_symmetry.space_group_name_H-M   'P 1'
#
loop_
_entity.id
_entity.type
_entity.pdbx_description
1 polymer ?
#
loop_
_entity_poly.entity_id
_entity_poly.type
_entity_poly.pdbx_seq_one_letter_code
_entity_poly.pdbx_strand_id
1 'polypeptide(L)'
;MATPDALQLLRSSIAASKSPLLTTASDPSEADANQTDSLVEATHLYFTYPSPQCLPLDTRTRFESHNPDTARVDLRSIFFAWQQKDVPVPEYISRAAELDKQLPEGQKVRNLVFVERLDLITWLEGASDESEHIKPIEGATALGDAVNRAADVAGGAAVPTVGGSGVGVTQTAGGRPVKVIDARLQAIYSGERRMGDHNTVLRGIKPTDFSHVRKHAETFLGRRKGIPSSSRPGGLPAKSASLAARPAANMSKPLSSAVSSKRSDPIILLSPSASSLLRMSNIKTFLDTGLFVPPDHPTLSTQTTANLLHITRTMPSLGEKPFRFILVDSPEHFKPDYWSRVVAVFTTGQIWQFRGYKWREPQELFGHVLGIYVGEKGLPIPTEVKGWGSSVKSFSVERWDERAHGTSVEQETRMSRRWRDREIVEEVWRSIEGYMRGRGEWKR
;
A
#
# COMPACT_ATOMS: atom_id res chain seq x y z
N MET A 1 -5.27 36.61 13.06
CA MET A 1 -5.47 35.52 14.05
C MET A 1 -5.65 34.24 13.26
N ALA A 2 -4.81 33.23 13.48
CA ALA A 2 -4.96 31.95 12.77
C ALA A 2 -6.29 31.33 13.18
N THR A 3 -7.14 30.99 12.22
CA THR A 3 -8.40 30.28 12.48
C THR A 3 -8.06 28.95 13.14
N PRO A 4 -8.68 28.62 14.29
CA PRO A 4 -8.43 27.37 15.00
C PRO A 4 -8.77 26.18 14.09
N ASP A 5 -7.88 25.19 14.04
CA ASP A 5 -8.10 23.99 13.26
C ASP A 5 -9.08 23.07 13.99
N ALA A 6 -10.34 23.08 13.55
CA ALA A 6 -11.42 22.31 14.14
C ALA A 6 -11.11 20.80 14.25
N LEU A 7 -10.36 20.24 13.30
CA LEU A 7 -9.98 18.82 13.33
C LEU A 7 -8.95 18.52 14.41
N GLN A 8 -7.95 19.37 14.59
CA GLN A 8 -6.97 19.18 15.67
C GLN A 8 -7.58 19.42 17.04
N LEU A 9 -8.51 20.37 17.17
CA LEU A 9 -9.26 20.54 18.40
C LEU A 9 -10.07 19.29 18.75
N LEU A 10 -10.80 18.73 17.77
CA LEU A 10 -11.54 17.48 17.95
C LEU A 10 -10.64 16.29 18.28
N ARG A 11 -9.51 16.14 17.58
CA ARG A 11 -8.54 15.08 17.89
C ARG A 11 -7.97 15.23 19.30
N SER A 12 -7.61 16.45 19.71
CA SER A 12 -7.04 16.72 21.02
C SER A 12 -8.04 16.48 22.16
N SER A 13 -9.32 16.81 21.94
CA SER A 13 -10.38 16.61 22.92
C SER A 13 -10.74 15.13 23.07
N ILE A 14 -10.75 14.38 21.97
CA ILE A 14 -10.89 12.91 21.97
C ILE A 14 -9.73 12.25 22.70
N ALA A 15 -8.47 12.62 22.39
CA ALA A 15 -7.29 12.06 23.05
C ALA A 15 -7.28 12.34 24.57
N ALA A 16 -7.81 13.50 24.99
CA ALA A 16 -7.97 13.86 26.40
C ALA A 16 -9.21 13.21 27.06
N SER A 17 -9.97 12.37 26.35
CA SER A 17 -11.25 11.80 26.80
C SER A 17 -12.28 12.85 27.24
N LYS A 18 -12.21 14.06 26.66
CA LYS A 18 -13.13 15.18 26.89
C LYS A 18 -13.90 15.47 25.62
N SER A 19 -14.93 14.66 25.35
CA SER A 19 -15.77 14.85 24.16
C SER A 19 -16.43 16.23 24.16
N PRO A 20 -16.47 16.92 23.00
CA PRO A 20 -17.13 18.21 22.91
C PRO A 20 -18.66 18.06 23.01
N LEU A 21 -19.32 19.13 23.46
CA LEU A 21 -20.76 19.20 23.72
C LEU A 21 -21.46 19.99 22.61
N LEU A 22 -22.69 19.60 22.28
CA LEU A 22 -23.53 20.35 21.34
C LEU A 22 -24.23 21.49 22.08
N THR A 23 -24.20 22.69 21.52
CA THR A 23 -24.80 23.89 22.13
C THR A 23 -25.43 24.79 21.08
N THR A 24 -26.40 25.60 21.48
CA THR A 24 -26.99 26.66 20.64
C THR A 24 -26.29 28.00 20.81
N ALA A 25 -25.44 28.14 21.83
CA ALA A 25 -24.72 29.37 22.14
C ALA A 25 -23.37 29.48 21.40
N SER A 26 -23.05 30.67 20.91
CA SER A 26 -21.74 30.99 20.34
C SER A 26 -20.67 31.27 21.41
N ASP A 27 -21.08 31.64 22.62
CA ASP A 27 -20.18 32.04 23.70
C ASP A 27 -19.88 30.86 24.65
N PRO A 28 -18.59 30.56 24.94
CA PRO A 28 -18.20 29.46 25.83
C PRO A 28 -18.80 29.53 27.24
N SER A 29 -19.07 30.72 27.76
CA SER A 29 -19.62 30.92 29.11
C SER A 29 -21.08 30.50 29.23
N GLU A 30 -21.82 30.49 28.13
CA GLU A 30 -23.24 30.13 28.07
C GLU A 30 -23.46 28.73 27.46
N ALA A 31 -22.37 28.08 27.03
CA ALA A 31 -22.41 26.82 26.32
C ALA A 31 -23.00 25.68 27.15
N ASP A 32 -22.61 25.59 28.43
CA ASP A 32 -23.12 24.58 29.37
C ASP A 32 -24.60 24.79 29.70
N ALA A 33 -25.07 26.04 29.75
CA ALA A 33 -26.47 26.36 30.05
C ALA A 33 -27.40 26.09 28.85
N ASN A 34 -26.86 26.15 27.62
CA ASN A 34 -27.59 25.97 26.37
C ASN A 34 -27.21 24.65 25.66
N GLN A 35 -26.80 23.64 26.43
CA GLN A 35 -26.49 22.32 25.90
C GLN A 35 -27.73 21.66 25.30
N THR A 36 -27.58 21.01 24.15
CA THR A 36 -28.61 20.18 23.52
C THR A 36 -28.03 18.80 23.19
N ASP A 37 -28.87 17.77 23.15
CA ASP A 37 -28.48 16.43 22.68
C ASP A 37 -28.77 16.24 21.18
N SER A 38 -29.49 17.19 20.56
CA SER A 38 -29.92 17.12 19.18
C SER A 38 -28.96 17.84 18.24
N LEU A 39 -28.36 17.10 17.29
CA LEU A 39 -27.52 17.69 16.24
C LEU A 39 -28.31 18.60 15.27
N VAL A 40 -29.65 18.52 15.29
CA VAL A 40 -30.55 19.34 14.46
C VAL A 40 -30.71 20.73 15.05
N GLU A 41 -30.82 20.83 16.38
CA GLU A 41 -31.00 22.10 17.09
C GLU A 41 -29.67 22.81 17.36
N ALA A 42 -28.59 22.04 17.46
CA ALA A 42 -27.26 22.56 17.72
C ALA A 42 -26.75 23.46 16.58
N THR A 43 -26.21 24.62 16.95
CA THR A 43 -25.55 25.56 16.02
C THR A 43 -24.04 25.50 16.17
N HIS A 44 -23.54 25.24 17.38
CA HIS A 44 -22.12 25.22 17.71
C HIS A 44 -21.73 23.92 18.43
N LEU A 45 -20.43 23.60 18.33
CA LEU A 45 -19.77 22.52 19.04
C LEU A 45 -18.83 23.16 20.07
N TYR A 46 -19.09 22.91 21.35
CA TYR A 46 -18.34 23.42 22.49
C TYR A 46 -17.21 22.47 22.88
N PHE A 47 -15.98 22.94 22.78
CA PHE A 47 -14.75 22.26 23.17
C PHE A 47 -14.31 22.76 24.55
N THR A 48 -14.18 21.84 25.52
CA THR A 48 -13.66 22.14 26.86
C THR A 48 -12.12 22.02 26.93
N TYR A 49 -11.50 21.43 25.91
CA TYR A 49 -10.06 21.17 25.83
C TYR A 49 -9.52 21.52 24.42
N PRO A 50 -8.33 22.12 24.29
CA PRO A 50 -7.39 22.54 25.35
C PRO A 50 -7.83 23.81 26.10
N SER A 51 -8.71 24.61 25.50
CA SER A 51 -9.32 25.80 26.11
C SER A 51 -10.80 25.88 25.72
N PRO A 52 -11.69 26.40 26.59
CA PRO A 52 -13.10 26.61 26.28
C PRO A 52 -13.31 27.41 25.00
N GLN A 53 -13.90 26.77 23.98
CA GLN A 53 -14.17 27.40 22.70
C GLN A 53 -15.42 26.79 22.04
N CYS A 54 -16.29 27.62 21.47
CA CYS A 54 -17.38 27.18 20.61
C CYS A 54 -17.00 27.38 19.14
N LEU A 55 -17.21 26.34 18.32
CA LEU A 55 -17.04 26.42 16.87
C LEU A 55 -18.38 26.18 16.16
N PRO A 56 -18.73 26.98 15.14
CA PRO A 56 -19.91 26.73 14.33
C PRO A 56 -19.85 25.35 13.66
N LEU A 57 -20.95 24.61 13.67
CA LEU A 57 -21.02 23.26 13.10
C LEU A 57 -20.85 23.24 11.57
N ASP A 58 -21.11 24.35 10.88
CA ASP A 58 -20.90 24.54 9.44
C ASP A 58 -19.44 24.88 9.07
N THR A 59 -18.55 24.98 10.05
CA THR A 59 -17.12 25.27 9.83
C THR A 59 -16.51 24.22 8.90
N ARG A 60 -15.92 24.69 7.78
CA ARG A 60 -15.23 23.82 6.83
C ARG A 60 -13.92 23.31 7.40
N THR A 61 -13.74 22.00 7.40
CA THR A 61 -12.54 21.35 7.92
C THR A 61 -11.47 21.13 6.83
N ARG A 62 -10.28 20.66 7.23
CA ARG A 62 -9.21 20.25 6.31
C ARG A 62 -9.44 18.87 5.68
N PHE A 63 -10.52 18.19 6.05
CA PHE A 63 -10.87 16.88 5.52
C PHE A 63 -11.57 17.02 4.16
N GLU A 64 -10.98 16.41 3.14
CA GLU A 64 -11.46 16.46 1.76
C GLU A 64 -11.97 15.09 1.29
N SER A 65 -13.19 15.08 0.77
CA SER A 65 -13.80 13.90 0.15
C SER A 65 -13.44 13.84 -1.33
N HIS A 66 -13.27 12.63 -1.87
CA HIS A 66 -12.91 12.40 -3.28
C HIS A 66 -14.13 12.57 -4.23
N ASN A 67 -15.30 12.96 -3.72
CA ASN A 67 -16.49 13.19 -4.53
C ASN A 67 -16.44 14.61 -5.17
N PRO A 68 -16.59 14.75 -6.51
CA PRO A 68 -16.20 15.96 -7.25
C PRO A 68 -17.04 17.21 -6.97
N ASP A 69 -18.21 17.10 -6.33
CA ASP A 69 -19.09 18.24 -6.06
C ASP A 69 -18.82 18.96 -4.73
N THR A 70 -18.06 18.37 -3.78
CA THR A 70 -17.81 18.99 -2.47
C THR A 70 -16.41 18.69 -1.94
N ALA A 71 -15.47 19.58 -2.21
CA ALA A 71 -14.07 19.40 -1.84
C ALA A 71 -13.76 19.45 -0.33
N ARG A 72 -14.60 20.08 0.53
CA ARG A 72 -14.33 20.17 1.98
C ARG A 72 -15.54 19.79 2.83
N VAL A 73 -15.31 18.89 3.79
CA VAL A 73 -16.32 18.41 4.73
C VAL A 73 -16.42 19.37 5.93
N ASP A 74 -17.63 19.60 6.38
CA ASP A 74 -18.00 20.48 7.50
C ASP A 74 -17.90 19.76 8.85
N LEU A 75 -17.72 20.53 9.93
CA LEU A 75 -17.51 20.01 11.29
C LEU A 75 -18.68 19.15 11.76
N ARG A 76 -19.93 19.50 11.39
CA ARG A 76 -21.12 18.71 11.68
C ARG A 76 -21.01 17.27 11.17
N SER A 77 -20.64 17.11 9.91
CA SER A 77 -20.50 15.80 9.27
C SER A 77 -19.38 14.98 9.91
N ILE A 78 -18.25 15.63 10.26
CA ILE A 78 -17.13 15.00 10.96
C ILE A 78 -17.54 14.53 12.35
N PHE A 79 -18.20 15.38 13.14
CA PHE A 79 -18.64 15.04 14.49
C PHE A 79 -19.72 13.96 14.49
N PHE A 80 -20.66 14.01 13.53
CA PHE A 80 -21.65 12.95 13.34
C PHE A 80 -21.00 11.60 13.02
N ALA A 81 -20.00 11.58 12.12
CA ALA A 81 -19.26 10.36 11.80
C ALA A 81 -18.53 9.78 13.02
N TRP A 82 -17.98 10.65 13.89
CA TRP A 82 -17.36 10.27 15.15
C TRP A 82 -18.36 9.68 16.16
N GLN A 83 -19.51 10.35 16.36
CA GLN A 83 -20.54 9.90 17.30
C GLN A 83 -21.13 8.55 16.90
N GLN A 84 -21.21 8.28 15.59
CA GLN A 84 -21.73 7.05 15.03
C GLN A 84 -20.63 6.02 14.72
N LYS A 85 -19.40 6.15 15.24
CA LYS A 85 -18.25 5.29 14.84
C LYS A 85 -18.51 3.78 15.02
N ASP A 86 -19.25 3.39 16.05
CA ASP A 86 -19.51 1.99 16.40
C ASP A 86 -20.69 1.36 15.63
N VAL A 87 -21.39 2.17 14.81
CA VAL A 87 -22.60 1.74 14.08
C VAL A 87 -22.25 1.14 12.72
N PRO A 88 -22.85 0.00 12.33
CA PRO A 88 -22.65 -0.61 11.02
C PRO A 88 -22.93 0.35 9.85
N VAL A 89 -22.21 0.16 8.74
CA VAL A 89 -22.29 1.06 7.57
C VAL A 89 -23.73 1.27 7.05
N PRO A 90 -24.58 0.24 6.88
CA PRO A 90 -25.95 0.46 6.39
C PRO A 90 -26.78 1.35 7.31
N GLU A 91 -26.61 1.19 8.62
CA GLU A 91 -27.34 1.96 9.63
C GLU A 91 -26.79 3.39 9.77
N TYR A 92 -25.48 3.59 9.60
CA TYR A 92 -24.88 4.92 9.51
C TYR A 92 -25.45 5.69 8.30
N ILE A 93 -25.57 5.04 7.13
CA ILE A 93 -26.13 5.67 5.92
C ILE A 93 -27.59 6.08 6.15
N SER A 94 -28.40 5.22 6.78
CA SER A 94 -29.79 5.57 7.09
C SER A 94 -29.89 6.70 8.10
N ARG A 95 -29.07 6.69 9.17
CA ARG A 95 -29.04 7.76 10.18
C ARG A 95 -28.57 9.09 9.59
N ALA A 96 -27.59 9.07 8.69
CA ALA A 96 -27.14 10.26 7.97
C ALA A 96 -28.26 10.85 7.11
N ALA A 97 -28.98 9.99 6.36
CA ALA A 97 -30.08 10.41 5.50
C ALA A 97 -31.31 10.89 6.27
N GLU A 98 -31.58 10.34 7.44
CA GLU A 98 -32.66 10.78 8.33
C GLU A 98 -32.34 12.15 8.92
N LEU A 99 -31.12 12.32 9.43
CA LEU A 99 -30.65 13.59 9.98
C LEU A 99 -30.61 14.71 8.93
N ASP A 100 -30.18 14.41 7.70
CA ASP A 100 -30.18 15.38 6.59
C ASP A 100 -31.60 15.88 6.25
N LYS A 101 -32.63 15.04 6.42
CA LYS A 101 -34.04 15.44 6.24
C LYS A 101 -34.58 16.32 7.35
N GLN A 102 -34.04 16.18 8.56
CA GLN A 102 -34.49 16.93 9.74
C GLN A 102 -33.80 18.30 9.83
N LEU A 103 -32.71 18.51 9.10
CA LEU A 103 -31.96 19.77 9.13
C LEU A 103 -32.68 20.91 8.40
N PRO A 104 -32.60 22.16 8.91
CA PRO A 104 -33.14 23.34 8.24
C PRO A 104 -32.50 23.59 6.87
N GLU A 105 -33.21 24.31 5.99
CA GLU A 105 -32.70 24.67 4.65
C GLU A 105 -31.33 25.37 4.74
N GLY A 106 -30.34 24.82 4.03
CA GLY A 106 -28.96 25.34 3.99
C GLY A 106 -27.97 24.57 4.87
N GLN A 107 -28.45 23.73 5.79
CA GLN A 107 -27.62 22.82 6.58
C GLN A 107 -27.69 21.40 5.98
N LYS A 108 -26.55 20.71 5.91
CA LYS A 108 -26.48 19.34 5.39
C LYS A 108 -25.56 18.49 6.23
N VAL A 109 -25.87 17.21 6.34
CA VAL A 109 -24.96 16.21 6.90
C VAL A 109 -24.49 15.31 5.78
N ARG A 110 -23.18 15.28 5.59
CA ARG A 110 -22.56 14.47 4.55
C ARG A 110 -22.36 13.05 5.03
N ASN A 111 -22.87 12.12 4.23
CA ASN A 111 -22.54 10.71 4.36
C ASN A 111 -21.13 10.48 3.82
N LEU A 112 -20.19 10.14 4.71
CA LEU A 112 -18.82 9.80 4.33
C LEU A 112 -18.77 8.38 3.76
N VAL A 113 -18.05 8.20 2.65
CA VAL A 113 -17.80 6.87 2.08
C VAL A 113 -16.98 6.06 3.09
N PHE A 114 -17.16 4.74 3.11
CA PHE A 114 -16.53 3.85 4.09
C PHE A 114 -15.02 4.11 4.31
N VAL A 115 -14.26 4.28 3.23
CA VAL A 115 -12.81 4.52 3.30
C VAL A 115 -12.50 5.85 3.99
N GLU A 116 -13.22 6.92 3.63
CA GLU A 116 -13.07 8.25 4.22
C GLU A 116 -13.45 8.25 5.70
N ARG A 117 -14.56 7.58 6.04
CA ARG A 117 -15.02 7.45 7.42
C ARG A 117 -14.00 6.69 8.27
N LEU A 118 -13.45 5.60 7.76
CA LEU A 118 -12.46 4.78 8.47
C LEU A 118 -11.16 5.56 8.70
N ASP A 119 -10.64 6.24 7.67
CA ASP A 119 -9.43 7.07 7.76
C ASP A 119 -9.61 8.20 8.79
N LEU A 120 -10.75 8.90 8.73
CA LEU A 120 -11.09 9.95 9.68
C LEU A 120 -11.13 9.45 11.12
N ILE A 121 -11.82 8.34 11.39
CA ILE A 121 -11.95 7.78 12.74
C ILE A 121 -10.57 7.35 13.27
N THR A 122 -9.79 6.65 12.45
CA THR A 122 -8.44 6.18 12.81
C THR A 122 -7.51 7.35 13.16
N TRP A 123 -7.62 8.46 12.43
CA TRP A 123 -6.87 9.67 12.69
C TRP A 123 -7.34 10.39 13.97
N LEU A 124 -8.65 10.50 14.18
CA LEU A 124 -9.24 11.12 15.38
C LEU A 124 -8.93 10.34 16.66
N GLU A 125 -8.87 9.01 16.61
CA GLU A 125 -8.43 8.14 17.71
C GLU A 125 -6.93 8.29 18.02
N GLY A 126 -6.16 8.84 17.08
CA GLY A 126 -4.71 8.94 17.20
C GLY A 126 -3.97 7.63 16.91
N ALA A 127 -4.63 6.65 16.29
CA ALA A 127 -3.98 5.43 15.82
C ALA A 127 -3.09 5.68 14.58
N SER A 128 -3.32 6.79 13.86
CA SER A 128 -2.46 7.29 12.78
C SER A 128 -2.24 8.80 12.92
N ASP A 129 -1.00 9.26 12.68
CA ASP A 129 -0.66 10.69 12.55
C ASP A 129 -0.84 11.22 11.12
N GLU A 130 -0.94 10.30 10.14
CA GLU A 130 -1.08 10.59 8.72
C GLU A 130 -2.48 10.20 8.24
N SER A 131 -3.11 11.04 7.41
CA SER A 131 -4.41 10.78 6.76
C SER A 131 -4.31 11.23 5.30
N GLU A 132 -4.81 10.40 4.38
CA GLU A 132 -4.80 10.70 2.94
C GLU A 132 -5.80 11.81 2.58
N HIS A 133 -6.78 12.06 3.46
CA HIS A 133 -7.89 12.98 3.24
C HIS A 133 -7.74 14.31 4.00
N ILE A 134 -6.72 14.48 4.86
CA ILE A 134 -6.50 15.72 5.61
C ILE A 134 -5.36 16.53 4.98
N LYS A 135 -5.69 17.71 4.43
CA LYS A 135 -4.66 18.62 3.90
C LYS A 135 -3.74 19.15 5.01
N PRO A 136 -2.41 19.16 4.84
CA PRO A 136 -1.48 19.79 5.78
C PRO A 136 -1.85 21.26 6.04
N ILE A 137 -1.67 21.73 7.28
CA ILE A 137 -1.93 23.13 7.65
C ILE A 137 -1.01 24.04 6.81
N GLU A 138 -1.59 24.92 5.99
CA GLU A 138 -0.86 26.00 5.33
C GLU A 138 -0.28 26.92 6.42
N GLY A 139 1.04 26.88 6.60
CA GLY A 139 1.79 27.69 7.59
C GLY A 139 2.43 26.92 8.75
N ALA A 140 2.23 25.60 8.87
CA ALA A 140 2.84 24.78 9.93
C ALA A 140 4.33 24.43 9.71
N THR A 141 5.02 25.10 8.78
CA THR A 141 6.49 25.07 8.72
C THR A 141 7.15 26.05 9.71
N ALA A 142 6.39 26.92 10.40
CA ALA A 142 6.96 28.00 11.22
C ALA A 142 6.60 28.00 12.72
N LEU A 143 5.68 27.15 13.20
CA LEU A 143 5.16 27.23 14.59
C LEU A 143 5.45 26.00 15.48
N GLY A 144 5.78 24.84 14.90
CA GLY A 144 6.23 23.67 15.66
C GLY A 144 7.60 23.86 16.34
N ASP A 145 8.37 24.87 15.90
CA ASP A 145 9.74 25.15 16.33
C ASP A 145 9.84 26.05 17.57
N ALA A 146 8.72 26.63 18.02
CA ALA A 146 8.68 27.60 19.13
C ALA A 146 8.20 26.99 20.45
N VAL A 147 7.23 26.07 20.42
CA VAL A 147 6.70 25.43 21.65
C VAL A 147 7.70 24.43 22.24
N ASN A 148 8.49 23.75 21.40
CA ASN A 148 9.52 22.81 21.87
C ASN A 148 10.78 23.50 22.42
N ARG A 149 11.01 24.80 22.16
CA ARG A 149 12.16 25.54 22.72
C ARG A 149 11.90 26.14 24.10
N ALA A 150 10.64 26.32 24.51
CA ALA A 150 10.31 26.96 25.78
C ALA A 150 10.32 26.00 26.98
N ALA A 151 10.20 24.68 26.75
CA ALA A 151 10.22 23.66 27.81
C ALA A 151 11.63 23.22 28.24
N ASP A 152 12.67 23.51 27.45
CA ASP A 152 14.04 23.02 27.67
C ASP A 152 14.94 23.92 28.56
N VAL A 153 14.41 25.01 29.13
CA VAL A 153 15.23 25.99 29.90
C VAL A 153 14.90 26.08 31.40
N ALA A 154 13.98 25.27 31.94
CA ALA A 154 13.68 25.30 33.37
C ALA A 154 13.34 23.93 33.96
N GLY A 155 14.35 23.26 34.53
CA GLY A 155 14.12 22.05 35.34
C GLY A 155 15.35 21.17 35.48
N GLY A 156 16.25 21.52 36.41
CA GLY A 156 17.37 20.66 36.78
C GLY A 156 16.92 19.33 37.38
N ALA A 157 17.69 18.29 37.06
CA ALA A 157 17.85 17.02 37.78
C ALA A 157 16.60 16.38 38.42
N ALA A 158 15.96 15.47 37.67
CA ALA A 158 15.38 14.24 38.22
C ALA A 158 15.11 13.21 37.10
N VAL A 159 15.47 11.95 37.36
CA VAL A 159 15.09 10.76 36.57
C VAL A 159 13.57 10.56 36.66
N PRO A 160 12.84 10.22 35.58
CA PRO A 160 12.22 8.89 35.55
C PRO A 160 11.95 8.25 34.16
N THR A 161 11.98 6.91 34.21
CA THR A 161 11.14 5.89 33.54
C THR A 161 11.11 5.73 32.02
N VAL A 162 11.59 4.55 31.63
CA VAL A 162 11.49 3.90 30.32
C VAL A 162 10.03 3.58 29.98
N GLY A 163 9.55 4.10 28.86
CA GLY A 163 8.38 3.62 28.13
C GLY A 163 8.78 3.48 26.66
N GLY A 164 8.92 2.25 26.20
CA GLY A 164 9.35 1.96 24.84
C GLY A 164 8.28 2.29 23.81
N SER A 165 8.70 2.89 22.70
CA SER A 165 8.38 2.51 21.32
C SER A 165 9.05 3.53 20.42
N GLY A 166 10.04 3.07 19.68
CA GLY A 166 10.90 3.95 18.89
C GLY A 166 10.19 4.50 17.66
N VAL A 167 10.33 5.81 17.45
CA VAL A 167 10.53 6.41 16.12
C VAL A 167 11.47 7.61 16.31
N GLY A 168 12.56 7.65 15.55
CA GLY A 168 13.66 8.60 15.72
C GLY A 168 13.32 10.02 15.29
N VAL A 169 13.77 10.98 16.10
CA VAL A 169 13.76 12.43 15.80
C VAL A 169 15.13 12.82 15.22
N THR A 170 15.13 13.60 14.13
CA THR A 170 16.32 14.11 13.44
C THR A 170 16.87 15.39 14.08
N GLN A 171 18.17 15.44 14.40
CA GLN A 171 18.92 16.69 14.59
C GLN A 171 19.91 16.93 13.44
N THR A 172 20.14 18.20 13.10
CA THR A 172 21.00 18.67 12.02
C THR A 172 22.35 19.18 12.55
N ALA A 173 23.44 18.66 11.97
CA ALA A 173 24.75 19.30 11.98
C ALA A 173 25.39 19.16 10.58
N GLY A 174 25.71 20.28 9.93
CA GLY A 174 26.55 20.30 8.72
C GLY A 174 25.92 19.87 7.39
N GLY A 175 24.59 19.85 7.25
CA GLY A 175 23.93 19.74 5.94
C GLY A 175 23.84 18.33 5.33
N ARG A 176 24.06 17.26 6.08
CA ARG A 176 23.65 15.88 5.70
C ARG A 176 22.93 15.20 6.87
N PRO A 177 21.83 14.46 6.62
CA PRO A 177 21.05 13.82 7.67
C PRO A 177 21.85 12.66 8.28
N VAL A 178 22.26 12.80 9.53
CA VAL A 178 22.84 11.72 10.34
C VAL A 178 21.69 11.09 11.13
N LYS A 179 21.47 9.79 10.97
CA LYS A 179 20.50 9.04 11.79
C LYS A 179 20.97 9.07 13.24
N VAL A 180 20.14 9.57 14.16
CA VAL A 180 20.39 9.45 15.60
C VAL A 180 20.25 7.96 15.94
N ILE A 181 21.37 7.35 16.29
CA ILE A 181 21.45 5.94 16.67
C ILE A 181 21.06 5.87 18.15
N ASP A 182 20.11 4.99 18.49
CA ASP A 182 19.72 4.72 19.88
C ASP A 182 20.97 4.43 20.74
N ALA A 183 21.05 5.02 21.94
CA ALA A 183 22.22 4.95 22.82
C ALA A 183 22.64 3.50 23.12
N ARG A 184 21.67 2.58 23.18
CA ARG A 184 21.93 1.14 23.32
C ARG A 184 22.53 0.54 22.05
N LEU A 185 22.04 0.93 20.88
CA LEU A 185 22.55 0.49 19.58
C LEU A 185 23.96 1.04 19.32
N GLN A 186 24.26 2.25 19.79
CA GLN A 186 25.58 2.88 19.70
C GLN A 186 26.61 2.17 20.58
N ALA A 187 26.21 1.69 21.77
CA ALA A 187 27.04 0.84 22.62
C ALA A 187 27.29 -0.55 22.01
N ILE A 188 26.32 -1.09 21.26
CA ILE A 188 26.50 -2.35 20.52
C ILE A 188 27.47 -2.13 19.34
N TYR A 189 27.31 -1.03 18.59
CA TYR A 189 28.23 -0.69 17.50
C TYR A 189 29.64 -0.38 17.96
N SER A 190 29.84 0.18 19.17
CA SER A 190 31.19 0.38 19.69
C SER A 190 31.87 -0.93 20.10
N GLY A 191 31.09 -1.97 20.41
CA GLY A 191 31.58 -3.32 20.73
C GLY A 191 31.73 -4.26 19.52
N GLU A 192 31.18 -3.91 18.35
CA GLU A 192 31.18 -4.80 17.18
C GLU A 192 32.54 -4.81 16.46
N ARG A 193 33.08 -6.02 16.16
CA ARG A 193 34.18 -6.16 15.21
C ARG A 193 33.63 -6.54 13.85
N ARG A 194 33.76 -5.63 12.87
CA ARG A 194 33.34 -5.88 11.50
C ARG A 194 34.33 -6.78 10.78
N MET A 195 33.93 -8.04 10.56
CA MET A 195 34.75 -9.06 9.88
C MET A 195 34.61 -9.05 8.35
N GLY A 196 33.75 -8.18 7.80
CA GLY A 196 33.46 -8.04 6.37
C GLY A 196 31.96 -7.94 6.09
N ASP A 197 31.57 -7.16 5.08
CA ASP A 197 30.22 -7.10 4.50
C ASP A 197 30.12 -7.91 3.19
N HIS A 198 28.91 -8.06 2.65
CA HIS A 198 28.65 -8.74 1.36
C HIS A 198 29.52 -8.21 0.20
N ASN A 199 29.89 -6.93 0.23
CA ASN A 199 30.69 -6.29 -0.82
C ASN A 199 32.21 -6.52 -0.64
N THR A 200 32.68 -6.72 0.59
CA THR A 200 34.05 -7.08 0.92
C THR A 200 34.32 -8.57 0.72
N VAL A 201 33.30 -9.44 0.88
CA VAL A 201 33.42 -10.88 0.59
C VAL A 201 33.66 -11.14 -0.90
N LEU A 202 33.09 -10.32 -1.78
CA LEU A 202 33.25 -10.44 -3.23
C LEU A 202 34.59 -9.88 -3.76
N ARG A 203 35.42 -9.30 -2.89
CA ARG A 203 36.75 -8.80 -3.23
C ARG A 203 37.79 -9.69 -2.57
N GLY A 204 38.79 -10.12 -3.34
CA GLY A 204 39.95 -10.77 -2.74
C GLY A 204 40.67 -9.84 -1.76
N ILE A 205 41.50 -10.40 -0.89
CA ILE A 205 42.35 -9.66 0.07
C ILE A 205 43.25 -8.58 -0.56
N LYS A 206 43.41 -8.59 -1.89
CA LYS A 206 44.12 -7.56 -2.67
C LYS A 206 43.15 -6.91 -3.67
N PRO A 207 43.10 -5.57 -3.75
CA PRO A 207 42.38 -4.88 -4.82
C PRO A 207 43.03 -5.20 -6.18
N THR A 208 42.46 -6.16 -6.90
CA THR A 208 42.94 -6.57 -8.23
C THR A 208 41.99 -6.05 -9.31
N ASP A 209 42.51 -5.30 -10.29
CA ASP A 209 41.74 -4.79 -11.42
C ASP A 209 41.70 -5.79 -12.58
N PHE A 210 40.52 -6.36 -12.84
CA PHE A 210 40.28 -7.32 -13.91
C PHE A 210 39.81 -6.69 -15.23
N SER A 211 39.96 -5.37 -15.41
CA SER A 211 39.59 -4.68 -16.66
C SER A 211 40.28 -5.26 -17.91
N HIS A 212 41.45 -5.89 -17.73
CA HIS A 212 42.16 -6.62 -18.79
C HIS A 212 41.41 -7.87 -19.29
N VAL A 213 40.67 -8.56 -18.40
CA VAL A 213 39.84 -9.72 -18.75
C VAL A 213 38.70 -9.31 -19.67
N ARG A 214 38.11 -8.13 -19.45
CA ARG A 214 37.07 -7.56 -20.32
C ARG A 214 37.59 -7.34 -21.76
N LYS A 215 38.81 -6.80 -21.92
CA LYS A 215 39.44 -6.61 -23.23
C LYS A 215 39.75 -7.94 -23.92
N HIS A 216 40.18 -8.95 -23.18
CA HIS A 216 40.39 -10.30 -23.74
C HIS A 216 39.07 -10.97 -24.15
N ALA A 217 37.99 -10.80 -23.38
CA ALA A 217 36.68 -11.38 -23.68
C ALA A 217 36.07 -10.87 -25.01
N GLU A 218 36.28 -9.61 -25.36
CA GLU A 218 35.85 -9.05 -26.65
C GLU A 218 36.45 -9.79 -27.86
N THR A 219 37.67 -10.34 -27.71
CA THR A 219 38.34 -11.11 -28.76
C THR A 219 37.66 -12.46 -29.03
N PHE A 220 37.03 -13.06 -28.00
CA PHE A 220 36.33 -14.34 -28.11
C PHE A 220 34.83 -14.17 -28.43
N LEU A 221 34.19 -13.11 -27.94
CA LEU A 221 32.76 -12.83 -28.13
C LEU A 221 32.47 -12.08 -29.44
N GLY A 222 33.48 -11.41 -30.03
CA GLY A 222 33.36 -10.67 -31.29
C GLY A 222 33.29 -11.52 -32.57
N ARG A 223 33.31 -12.86 -32.47
CA ARG A 223 33.20 -13.77 -33.64
C ARG A 223 31.98 -14.68 -33.55
N ARG A 224 30.79 -14.09 -33.66
CA ARG A 224 29.64 -14.75 -34.30
C ARG A 224 29.13 -13.88 -35.43
N LYS A 225 29.88 -13.86 -36.53
CA LYS A 225 29.36 -13.52 -37.85
C LYS A 225 29.95 -14.46 -38.87
N GLY A 226 29.17 -15.47 -39.24
CA GLY A 226 29.28 -16.14 -40.53
C GLY A 226 27.94 -16.79 -40.88
N ILE A 227 27.44 -16.83 -42.11
CA ILE A 227 27.91 -16.59 -43.51
C ILE A 227 26.64 -16.86 -44.42
N PRO A 228 26.50 -16.61 -45.75
CA PRO A 228 27.31 -15.92 -46.80
C PRO A 228 26.56 -14.80 -47.61
N SER A 229 27.22 -13.74 -48.09
CA SER A 229 27.83 -13.50 -49.44
C SER A 229 26.91 -12.89 -50.52
N SER A 230 27.15 -11.63 -50.92
CA SER A 230 27.69 -11.30 -52.25
C SER A 230 27.96 -9.79 -52.43
N SER A 231 29.03 -9.48 -53.16
CA SER A 231 29.47 -8.18 -53.72
C SER A 231 30.20 -7.16 -52.81
N ARG A 232 31.53 -7.15 -52.94
CA ARG A 232 32.43 -5.98 -52.87
C ARG A 232 32.73 -5.55 -54.32
N PRO A 233 33.07 -4.29 -54.65
CA PRO A 233 34.31 -3.62 -54.19
C PRO A 233 34.10 -2.10 -53.91
N GLY A 234 34.97 -1.29 -53.29
CA GLY A 234 36.35 -1.32 -52.84
C GLY A 234 36.71 0.11 -52.36
N GLY A 235 37.87 0.30 -51.71
CA GLY A 235 38.50 1.62 -51.49
C GLY A 235 38.42 2.22 -50.06
N LEU A 236 39.55 2.19 -49.35
CA LEU A 236 39.92 2.95 -48.13
C LEU A 236 40.33 4.41 -48.49
N PRO A 237 40.80 5.30 -47.57
CA PRO A 237 40.48 5.56 -46.15
C PRO A 237 40.33 7.08 -45.78
N ALA A 238 39.95 7.36 -44.53
CA ALA A 238 40.29 8.52 -43.67
C ALA A 238 40.02 9.99 -44.11
N LYS A 239 39.25 10.74 -43.30
CA LYS A 239 39.68 11.93 -42.49
C LYS A 239 38.50 12.84 -42.09
N SER A 240 38.59 13.29 -40.82
CA SER A 240 38.16 14.55 -40.20
C SER A 240 37.04 15.43 -40.77
N ALA A 241 36.13 15.75 -39.84
CA ALA A 241 35.65 17.09 -39.46
C ALA A 241 34.55 17.82 -40.26
N SER A 242 33.64 18.36 -39.45
CA SER A 242 32.94 19.64 -39.54
C SER A 242 31.44 19.63 -39.85
N LEU A 243 30.78 20.46 -39.05
CA LEU A 243 29.40 20.89 -39.07
C LEU A 243 29.11 21.71 -40.33
N ALA A 244 27.95 21.48 -40.96
CA ALA A 244 27.19 22.55 -41.60
C ALA A 244 25.74 22.11 -41.84
N ALA A 245 24.83 22.95 -41.38
CA ALA A 245 23.39 22.88 -41.59
C ALA A 245 22.99 23.14 -43.05
N ARG A 246 21.81 22.64 -43.48
CA ARG A 246 20.77 23.27 -44.35
C ARG A 246 19.73 22.21 -44.84
N PRO A 247 18.54 22.59 -45.37
CA PRO A 247 17.28 22.48 -44.62
C PRO A 247 16.20 21.59 -45.29
N ALA A 248 15.16 21.30 -44.51
CA ALA A 248 13.76 20.99 -44.86
C ALA A 248 13.42 20.23 -46.17
N ALA A 249 12.82 19.03 -46.01
CA ALA A 249 11.50 18.71 -46.59
C ALA A 249 10.98 17.35 -46.06
N ASN A 250 9.80 17.42 -45.45
CA ASN A 250 8.81 16.38 -45.15
C ASN A 250 9.07 14.93 -45.60
N MET A 251 9.00 14.00 -44.65
CA MET A 251 8.04 12.89 -44.67
C MET A 251 7.87 12.34 -43.24
N SER A 252 6.75 12.70 -42.63
CA SER A 252 6.29 12.23 -41.34
C SER A 252 5.95 10.73 -41.39
N LYS A 253 6.78 9.90 -40.76
CA LYS A 253 6.32 8.62 -40.18
C LYS A 253 6.11 8.87 -38.68
N PRO A 254 4.96 8.50 -38.11
CA PRO A 254 4.68 8.78 -36.72
C PRO A 254 5.66 7.97 -35.86
N LEU A 255 6.50 8.69 -35.13
CA LEU A 255 7.21 8.17 -33.98
C LEU A 255 6.12 7.62 -33.06
N SER A 256 6.07 6.29 -32.88
CA SER A 256 5.31 5.71 -31.78
C SER A 256 5.81 6.41 -30.53
N SER A 257 4.95 7.26 -29.98
CA SER A 257 5.20 7.95 -28.75
C SER A 257 5.72 6.91 -27.76
N ALA A 258 6.94 7.14 -27.28
CA ALA A 258 7.36 6.59 -26.02
C ALA A 258 6.37 7.14 -24.98
N VAL A 259 5.23 6.45 -24.86
CA VAL A 259 4.38 6.50 -23.70
C VAL A 259 5.33 6.09 -22.60
N SER A 260 5.81 7.07 -21.84
CA SER A 260 6.45 6.85 -20.56
C SER A 260 5.69 5.70 -19.91
N SER A 261 6.35 4.56 -19.65
CA SER A 261 5.70 3.40 -19.06
C SER A 261 5.00 3.87 -17.79
N LYS A 262 3.69 4.14 -17.89
CA LYS A 262 2.85 4.40 -16.74
C LYS A 262 3.08 3.17 -15.89
N ARG A 263 3.65 3.36 -14.71
CA ARG A 263 3.97 2.26 -13.79
C ARG A 263 2.65 1.61 -13.40
N SER A 264 2.17 0.69 -14.22
CA SER A 264 0.98 -0.08 -13.97
C SER A 264 1.33 -1.06 -12.87
N ASP A 265 0.49 -1.09 -11.85
CA ASP A 265 0.58 -2.08 -10.81
C ASP A 265 0.00 -3.41 -11.33
N PRO A 266 0.75 -4.52 -11.25
CA PRO A 266 0.27 -5.83 -11.70
C PRO A 266 -0.91 -6.32 -10.84
N ILE A 267 -1.87 -6.98 -11.48
CA ILE A 267 -3.09 -7.48 -10.85
C ILE A 267 -3.03 -9.01 -10.76
N ILE A 268 -3.40 -9.55 -9.60
CA ILE A 268 -3.58 -10.98 -9.36
C ILE A 268 -5.06 -11.20 -9.03
N LEU A 269 -5.73 -12.04 -9.82
CA LEU A 269 -7.13 -12.40 -9.62
C LEU A 269 -7.23 -13.67 -8.79
N LEU A 270 -8.05 -13.64 -7.75
CA LEU A 270 -8.37 -14.80 -6.92
C LEU A 270 -9.62 -15.52 -7.44
N SER A 271 -9.77 -16.78 -7.06
CA SER A 271 -11.00 -17.50 -7.36
C SER A 271 -12.12 -17.03 -6.43
N PRO A 272 -13.29 -16.62 -6.95
CA PRO A 272 -14.47 -16.28 -6.14
C PRO A 272 -15.16 -17.52 -5.55
N SER A 273 -14.66 -18.73 -5.84
CA SER A 273 -15.26 -19.96 -5.35
C SER A 273 -15.07 -20.11 -3.84
N ALA A 274 -16.16 -20.40 -3.12
CA ALA A 274 -16.10 -20.79 -1.71
C ALA A 274 -15.30 -22.10 -1.49
N SER A 275 -15.01 -22.88 -2.53
CA SER A 275 -14.12 -24.05 -2.40
C SER A 275 -12.64 -23.72 -2.54
N SER A 276 -12.27 -22.46 -2.82
CA SER A 276 -10.88 -22.05 -2.95
C SER A 276 -10.18 -22.05 -1.59
N LEU A 277 -8.99 -22.67 -1.54
CA LEU A 277 -8.11 -22.64 -0.35
C LEU A 277 -7.57 -21.24 -0.08
N LEU A 278 -7.33 -20.45 -1.14
CA LEU A 278 -6.83 -19.09 -1.05
C LEU A 278 -7.94 -18.12 -1.47
N ARG A 279 -8.32 -17.23 -0.55
CA ARG A 279 -9.36 -16.19 -0.70
C ARG A 279 -8.83 -14.85 -0.19
N MET A 280 -9.61 -13.79 -0.34
CA MET A 280 -9.25 -12.45 0.15
C MET A 280 -8.89 -12.44 1.65
N SER A 281 -9.53 -13.28 2.48
CA SER A 281 -9.27 -13.33 3.92
C SER A 281 -7.89 -13.86 4.32
N ASN A 282 -7.29 -14.76 3.52
CA ASN A 282 -6.03 -15.44 3.88
C ASN A 282 -4.87 -15.20 2.90
N ILE A 283 -5.13 -14.69 1.70
CA ILE A 283 -4.12 -14.56 0.64
C ILE A 283 -2.92 -13.71 1.07
N LYS A 284 -3.15 -12.68 1.90
CA LYS A 284 -2.08 -11.81 2.40
C LYS A 284 -1.15 -12.58 3.33
N THR A 285 -1.71 -13.33 4.28
CA THR A 285 -0.90 -14.20 5.16
C THR A 285 -0.13 -15.24 4.36
N PHE A 286 -0.73 -15.79 3.30
CA PHE A 286 -0.04 -16.76 2.46
C PHE A 286 1.11 -16.13 1.66
N LEU A 287 0.84 -15.11 0.83
CA LEU A 287 1.83 -14.55 -0.10
C LEU A 287 2.89 -13.66 0.54
N ASP A 288 2.60 -13.02 1.68
CA ASP A 288 3.49 -12.08 2.36
C ASP A 288 4.31 -12.79 3.46
N THR A 289 3.65 -13.51 4.36
CA THR A 289 4.32 -14.17 5.50
C THR A 289 4.73 -15.61 5.23
N GLY A 290 4.23 -16.23 4.15
CA GLY A 290 4.57 -17.60 3.79
C GLY A 290 3.84 -18.66 4.62
N LEU A 291 2.72 -18.29 5.27
CA LEU A 291 1.96 -19.18 6.15
C LEU A 291 0.56 -19.43 5.59
N PHE A 292 0.21 -20.70 5.35
CA PHE A 292 -1.16 -21.05 5.01
C PHE A 292 -2.02 -21.12 6.28
N VAL A 293 -3.10 -20.35 6.31
CA VAL A 293 -4.15 -20.40 7.34
C VAL A 293 -5.49 -20.58 6.61
N PRO A 294 -6.37 -21.50 7.04
CA PRO A 294 -7.67 -21.69 6.42
C PRO A 294 -8.49 -20.40 6.36
N PRO A 295 -9.24 -20.15 5.29
CA PRO A 295 -9.93 -18.89 5.08
C PRO A 295 -11.02 -18.58 6.13
N ASP A 296 -11.54 -19.61 6.80
CA ASP A 296 -12.58 -19.51 7.82
C ASP A 296 -12.02 -19.50 9.26
N HIS A 297 -10.68 -19.42 9.41
CA HIS A 297 -10.03 -19.45 10.72
C HIS A 297 -10.21 -18.11 11.48
N PRO A 298 -10.48 -18.14 12.80
CA PRO A 298 -10.81 -16.93 13.57
C PRO A 298 -9.72 -15.85 13.58
N THR A 299 -8.44 -16.21 13.40
CA THR A 299 -7.33 -15.24 13.36
C THR A 299 -7.34 -14.35 12.10
N LEU A 300 -8.16 -14.69 11.10
CA LEU A 300 -8.28 -13.93 9.85
C LEU A 300 -9.53 -13.06 9.79
N SER A 301 -10.36 -13.07 10.83
CA SER A 301 -11.64 -12.37 10.89
C SER A 301 -11.54 -10.85 10.64
N THR A 302 -10.38 -10.23 10.88
CA THR A 302 -10.10 -8.81 10.58
C THR A 302 -9.74 -8.51 9.12
N GLN A 303 -9.44 -9.52 8.28
CA GLN A 303 -9.02 -9.35 6.88
C GLN A 303 -10.14 -9.57 5.85
N THR A 304 -11.34 -9.96 6.29
CA THR A 304 -12.39 -10.56 5.43
C THR A 304 -13.24 -9.55 4.64
N THR A 305 -13.13 -8.24 4.87
CA THR A 305 -14.06 -7.23 4.28
C THR A 305 -13.53 -6.46 3.07
N ALA A 306 -12.27 -6.65 2.69
CA ALA A 306 -11.66 -5.91 1.59
C ALA A 306 -11.75 -6.70 0.27
N ASN A 307 -12.48 -6.14 -0.71
CA ASN A 307 -12.54 -6.66 -2.09
C ASN A 307 -11.26 -6.33 -2.91
N LEU A 308 -10.33 -5.58 -2.31
CA LEU A 308 -9.07 -5.18 -2.94
C LEU A 308 -7.96 -5.14 -1.89
N LEU A 309 -6.88 -5.88 -2.12
CA LEU A 309 -5.70 -5.91 -1.25
C LEU A 309 -4.44 -5.54 -2.03
N HIS A 310 -3.43 -5.05 -1.32
CA HIS A 310 -2.14 -4.72 -1.90
C HIS A 310 -1.02 -5.54 -1.26
N ILE A 311 -0.10 -6.06 -2.07
CA ILE A 311 1.14 -6.69 -1.59
C ILE A 311 2.32 -6.04 -2.32
N THR A 312 3.34 -5.66 -1.56
CA THR A 312 4.57 -5.11 -2.13
C THR A 312 5.66 -6.17 -2.12
N ARG A 313 6.18 -6.53 -3.29
CA ARG A 313 7.20 -7.57 -3.43
C ARG A 313 8.32 -7.13 -4.37
N THR A 314 9.56 -7.35 -3.96
CA THR A 314 10.74 -7.17 -4.81
C THR A 314 10.88 -8.37 -5.75
N MET A 315 11.06 -8.11 -7.04
CA MET A 315 11.17 -9.12 -8.09
C MET A 315 12.58 -9.01 -8.73
N PRO A 316 13.59 -9.73 -8.20
CA PRO A 316 15.00 -9.48 -8.52
C PRO A 316 15.36 -9.52 -10.01
N SER A 317 14.62 -10.28 -10.82
CA SER A 317 14.86 -10.39 -12.26
C SER A 317 14.17 -9.34 -13.12
N LEU A 318 13.21 -8.61 -12.56
CA LEU A 318 12.46 -7.55 -13.25
C LEU A 318 12.99 -6.16 -12.92
N GLY A 319 13.61 -5.98 -11.75
CA GLY A 319 14.27 -4.75 -11.33
C GLY A 319 14.49 -4.69 -9.83
N GLU A 320 15.30 -3.74 -9.37
CA GLU A 320 15.60 -3.56 -7.95
C GLU A 320 14.42 -2.94 -7.17
N LYS A 321 13.53 -2.22 -7.87
CA LYS A 321 12.38 -1.56 -7.24
C LYS A 321 11.25 -2.56 -6.98
N PRO A 322 10.62 -2.52 -5.81
CA PRO A 322 9.48 -3.39 -5.53
C PRO A 322 8.28 -3.08 -6.43
N PHE A 323 7.53 -4.13 -6.75
CA PHE A 323 6.24 -4.04 -7.41
C PHE A 323 5.14 -4.04 -6.35
N ARG A 324 4.12 -3.20 -6.56
CA ARG A 324 2.89 -3.22 -5.77
C ARG A 324 1.86 -4.04 -6.55
N PHE A 325 1.58 -5.24 -6.09
CA PHE A 325 0.57 -6.13 -6.65
C PHE A 325 -0.80 -5.77 -6.06
N ILE A 326 -1.81 -5.74 -6.91
CA ILE A 326 -3.22 -5.57 -6.52
C ILE A 326 -3.87 -6.96 -6.56
N LEU A 327 -4.47 -7.38 -5.45
CA LEU A 327 -5.20 -8.63 -5.34
C LEU A 327 -6.70 -8.33 -5.33
N VAL A 328 -7.47 -9.02 -6.17
CA VAL A 328 -8.92 -8.84 -6.31
C VAL A 328 -9.56 -10.20 -6.55
N ASP A 329 -10.79 -10.44 -6.10
CA ASP A 329 -11.55 -11.68 -6.32
C ASP A 329 -12.62 -11.59 -7.43
N SER A 330 -13.10 -10.39 -7.75
CA SER A 330 -14.07 -10.15 -8.83
C SER A 330 -13.58 -9.13 -9.87
N PRO A 331 -13.70 -9.43 -11.18
CA PRO A 331 -13.38 -8.48 -12.24
C PRO A 331 -14.55 -7.54 -12.61
N GLU A 332 -15.66 -7.50 -11.85
CA GLU A 332 -16.87 -6.72 -12.20
C GLU A 332 -16.61 -5.23 -12.50
N HIS A 333 -15.63 -4.64 -11.81
CA HIS A 333 -15.25 -3.24 -12.02
C HIS A 333 -14.02 -3.06 -12.93
N PHE A 334 -13.62 -4.09 -13.69
CA PHE A 334 -12.44 -4.01 -14.54
C PHE A 334 -12.71 -3.22 -15.81
N LYS A 335 -11.99 -2.10 -15.95
CA LYS A 335 -11.88 -1.42 -17.24
C LYS A 335 -11.14 -2.33 -18.23
N PRO A 336 -11.41 -2.26 -19.54
CA PRO A 336 -10.71 -3.05 -20.55
C PRO A 336 -9.17 -2.97 -20.47
N ASP A 337 -8.63 -1.82 -20.05
CA ASP A 337 -7.20 -1.58 -19.84
C ASP A 337 -6.61 -2.42 -18.69
N TYR A 338 -7.38 -2.72 -17.64
CA TYR A 338 -6.88 -3.47 -16.47
C TYR A 338 -6.54 -4.92 -16.79
N TRP A 339 -7.21 -5.52 -17.77
CA TRP A 339 -6.89 -6.87 -18.23
C TRP A 339 -5.47 -7.02 -18.78
N SER A 340 -4.88 -5.93 -19.30
CA SER A 340 -3.47 -5.94 -19.71
C SER A 340 -2.51 -6.11 -18.53
N ARG A 341 -2.94 -5.70 -17.33
CA ARG A 341 -2.17 -5.71 -16.08
C ARG A 341 -2.32 -7.00 -15.29
N VAL A 342 -3.25 -7.87 -15.66
CA VAL A 342 -3.46 -9.15 -14.97
C VAL A 342 -2.31 -10.08 -15.30
N VAL A 343 -1.54 -10.43 -14.27
CA VAL A 343 -0.35 -11.30 -14.39
C VAL A 343 -0.64 -12.74 -14.00
N ALA A 344 -1.60 -12.96 -13.10
CA ALA A 344 -1.97 -14.29 -12.65
C ALA A 344 -3.44 -14.38 -12.24
N VAL A 345 -4.02 -15.58 -12.43
CA VAL A 345 -5.37 -15.95 -12.02
C VAL A 345 -5.30 -17.23 -11.21
N PHE A 346 -5.77 -17.20 -9.96
CA PHE A 346 -5.98 -18.38 -9.15
C PHE A 346 -7.31 -19.04 -9.54
N THR A 347 -7.29 -20.35 -9.74
CA THR A 347 -8.44 -21.14 -10.17
C THR A 347 -8.63 -22.37 -9.28
N THR A 348 -9.88 -22.82 -9.15
CA THR A 348 -10.24 -24.10 -8.51
C THR A 348 -10.52 -25.20 -9.53
N GLY A 349 -10.46 -24.91 -10.84
CA GLY A 349 -10.84 -25.83 -11.92
C GLY A 349 -12.26 -25.64 -12.45
N GLN A 350 -13.08 -24.83 -11.79
CA GLN A 350 -14.49 -24.66 -12.14
C GLN A 350 -14.67 -23.62 -13.27
N ILE A 351 -15.13 -24.06 -14.44
CA ILE A 351 -15.24 -23.23 -15.65
C ILE A 351 -16.15 -22.01 -15.46
N TRP A 352 -17.18 -22.11 -14.60
CA TRP A 352 -18.09 -20.99 -14.34
C TRP A 352 -17.37 -19.75 -13.80
N GLN A 353 -16.21 -19.92 -13.14
CA GLN A 353 -15.38 -18.83 -12.63
C GLN A 353 -15.07 -17.78 -13.70
N PHE A 354 -14.89 -18.21 -14.96
CA PHE A 354 -14.41 -17.34 -16.04
C PHE A 354 -15.53 -16.66 -16.84
N ARG A 355 -16.81 -16.88 -16.50
CA ARG A 355 -17.94 -16.32 -17.27
C ARG A 355 -17.92 -14.79 -17.34
N GLY A 356 -17.46 -14.13 -16.26
CA GLY A 356 -17.32 -12.67 -16.18
C GLY A 356 -15.97 -12.14 -16.65
N TYR A 357 -15.08 -12.99 -17.17
CA TYR A 357 -13.72 -12.59 -17.55
C TYR A 357 -13.68 -12.11 -19.00
N LYS A 358 -12.64 -11.36 -19.36
CA LYS A 358 -12.41 -10.93 -20.76
C LYS A 358 -12.30 -12.13 -21.71
N TRP A 359 -11.55 -13.16 -21.29
CA TRP A 359 -11.46 -14.44 -21.98
C TRP A 359 -12.23 -15.48 -21.17
N ARG A 360 -13.33 -15.97 -21.74
CA ARG A 360 -14.23 -16.91 -21.07
C ARG A 360 -13.76 -18.35 -21.17
N GLU A 361 -13.09 -18.68 -22.27
CA GLU A 361 -12.56 -20.01 -22.52
C GLU A 361 -11.24 -20.19 -21.74
N PRO A 362 -11.09 -21.20 -20.86
CA PRO A 362 -9.88 -21.40 -20.07
C PRO A 362 -8.60 -21.52 -20.90
N GLN A 363 -8.66 -22.22 -22.05
CA GLN A 363 -7.51 -22.38 -22.95
C GLN A 363 -6.99 -21.03 -23.47
N GLU A 364 -7.91 -20.14 -23.86
CA GLU A 364 -7.58 -18.81 -24.34
C GLU A 364 -7.11 -17.90 -23.18
N LEU A 365 -7.80 -17.97 -22.03
CA LEU A 365 -7.45 -17.21 -20.84
C LEU A 365 -6.02 -17.51 -20.39
N PHE A 366 -5.67 -18.79 -20.27
CA PHE A 366 -4.34 -19.19 -19.79
C PHE A 366 -3.25 -19.11 -20.85
N GLY A 367 -3.60 -18.93 -22.13
CA GLY A 367 -2.67 -18.47 -23.16
C GLY A 367 -2.27 -17.00 -22.95
N HIS A 368 -3.18 -16.20 -22.40
CA HIS A 368 -2.95 -14.78 -22.14
C HIS A 368 -2.53 -14.46 -20.72
N VAL A 369 -2.76 -15.31 -19.71
CA VAL A 369 -2.50 -15.00 -18.28
C VAL A 369 -1.98 -16.25 -17.59
N LEU A 370 -1.10 -16.12 -16.58
CA LEU A 370 -0.67 -17.29 -15.80
C LEU A 370 -1.83 -17.87 -14.97
N GLY A 371 -2.16 -19.14 -15.19
CA GLY A 371 -3.06 -19.88 -14.30
C GLY A 371 -2.33 -20.49 -13.12
N ILE A 372 -2.93 -20.39 -11.92
CA ILE A 372 -2.41 -20.97 -10.70
C ILE A 372 -3.52 -21.77 -10.00
N TYR A 373 -3.26 -23.05 -9.73
CA TYR A 373 -4.10 -23.90 -8.90
C TYR A 373 -3.36 -24.20 -7.60
N VAL A 374 -4.03 -24.04 -6.46
CA VAL A 374 -3.50 -24.43 -5.16
C VAL A 374 -4.48 -25.43 -4.55
N GLY A 375 -4.01 -26.66 -4.34
CA GLY A 375 -4.77 -27.75 -3.73
C GLY A 375 -4.16 -28.21 -2.40
N GLU A 376 -4.86 -29.10 -1.69
CA GLU A 376 -4.28 -29.76 -0.52
C GLU A 376 -3.41 -30.94 -0.95
N LYS A 377 -2.28 -31.11 -0.28
CA LYS A 377 -1.37 -32.23 -0.48
C LYS A 377 -2.08 -33.55 -0.17
N GLY A 378 -2.03 -34.48 -1.13
CA GLY A 378 -2.67 -35.78 -1.03
C GLY A 378 -4.07 -35.85 -1.64
N LEU A 379 -4.68 -34.71 -2.00
CA LEU A 379 -5.91 -34.71 -2.80
C LEU A 379 -5.59 -34.73 -4.30
N PRO A 380 -6.40 -35.42 -5.12
CA PRO A 380 -6.21 -35.41 -6.56
C PRO A 380 -6.49 -34.02 -7.15
N ILE A 381 -5.60 -33.55 -8.02
CA ILE A 381 -5.84 -32.33 -8.80
C ILE A 381 -7.08 -32.56 -9.70
N PRO A 382 -8.03 -31.60 -9.77
CA PRO A 382 -9.22 -31.68 -10.63
C PRO A 382 -8.88 -32.00 -12.08
N THR A 383 -9.76 -32.77 -12.74
CA THR A 383 -9.58 -33.22 -14.13
C THR A 383 -9.46 -32.06 -15.12
N GLU A 384 -10.18 -30.99 -14.87
CA GLU A 384 -10.20 -29.77 -15.69
C GLU A 384 -8.84 -29.08 -15.63
N VAL A 385 -8.28 -28.94 -14.42
CA VAL A 385 -6.95 -28.35 -14.20
C VAL A 385 -5.87 -29.18 -14.86
N LYS A 386 -5.95 -30.52 -14.75
CA LYS A 386 -5.05 -31.43 -15.47
C LYS A 386 -5.18 -31.28 -16.98
N GLY A 387 -6.40 -31.11 -17.49
CA GLY A 387 -6.70 -30.91 -18.91
C GLY A 387 -6.13 -29.61 -19.49
N TRP A 388 -5.92 -28.59 -18.66
CA TRP A 388 -5.28 -27.33 -19.07
C TRP A 388 -3.74 -27.43 -19.17
N GLY A 389 -3.15 -28.51 -18.68
CA GLY A 389 -1.73 -28.83 -18.86
C GLY A 389 -0.78 -27.74 -18.36
N SER A 390 0.24 -27.42 -19.16
CA SER A 390 1.29 -26.45 -18.79
C SER A 390 0.80 -25.01 -18.63
N SER A 391 -0.42 -24.69 -19.07
CA SER A 391 -0.99 -23.35 -18.98
C SER A 391 -1.39 -22.99 -17.55
N VAL A 392 -1.58 -24.00 -16.68
CA VAL A 392 -1.91 -23.80 -15.26
C VAL A 392 -0.90 -24.50 -14.38
N LYS A 393 -0.22 -23.73 -13.53
CA LYS A 393 0.72 -24.28 -12.54
C LYS A 393 -0.04 -24.75 -11.31
N SER A 394 0.24 -25.98 -10.88
CA SER A 394 -0.40 -26.59 -9.72
C SER A 394 0.57 -26.65 -8.55
N PHE A 395 0.14 -26.16 -7.39
CA PHE A 395 0.86 -26.21 -6.13
C PHE A 395 0.02 -26.94 -5.08
N SER A 396 0.67 -27.55 -4.09
CA SER A 396 -0.02 -28.29 -3.04
C SER A 396 0.44 -27.87 -1.66
N VAL A 397 -0.47 -27.32 -0.84
CA VAL A 397 -0.20 -26.95 0.55
C VAL A 397 -0.53 -28.09 1.50
N GLU A 398 0.15 -28.15 2.65
CA GLU A 398 -0.17 -29.16 3.66
C GLU A 398 -1.51 -28.85 4.34
N ARG A 399 -2.34 -29.87 4.53
CA ARG A 399 -3.64 -29.73 5.19
C ARG A 399 -3.47 -29.08 6.56
N TRP A 400 -4.38 -28.17 6.90
CA TRP A 400 -4.38 -27.52 8.22
C TRP A 400 -4.73 -28.54 9.32
N ASP A 401 -3.97 -28.51 10.40
CA ASP A 401 -4.20 -29.32 11.60
C ASP A 401 -4.24 -28.42 12.83
N GLU A 402 -5.42 -28.32 13.46
CA GLU A 402 -5.68 -27.52 14.65
C GLU A 402 -4.74 -27.89 15.81
N ARG A 403 -4.36 -29.18 15.95
CA ARG A 403 -3.51 -29.64 17.06
C ARG A 403 -2.06 -29.20 16.89
N ALA A 404 -1.60 -29.13 15.65
CA ALA A 404 -0.22 -28.79 15.32
C ALA A 404 -0.03 -27.28 15.01
N HIS A 405 -1.10 -26.59 14.62
CA HIS A 405 -1.04 -25.23 14.09
C HIS A 405 -2.17 -24.30 14.56
N GLY A 406 -3.11 -24.76 15.38
CA GLY A 406 -4.20 -23.94 15.91
C GLY A 406 -3.71 -22.79 16.80
N THR A 407 -4.66 -22.03 17.34
CA THR A 407 -4.42 -20.81 18.13
C THR A 407 -3.61 -21.04 19.41
N SER A 408 -3.59 -22.27 19.95
CA SER A 408 -2.80 -22.64 21.13
C SER A 408 -1.30 -22.77 20.88
N VAL A 409 -0.86 -22.82 19.62
CA VAL A 409 0.54 -22.92 19.25
C VAL A 409 1.12 -21.52 19.01
N GLU A 410 2.25 -21.22 19.64
CA GLU A 410 2.97 -19.97 19.44
C GLU A 410 3.28 -19.72 17.95
N GLN A 411 3.17 -18.46 17.53
CA GLN A 411 3.31 -18.07 16.12
C GLN A 411 4.66 -18.47 15.52
N GLU A 412 5.75 -18.32 16.26
CA GLU A 412 7.10 -18.66 15.80
C GLU A 412 7.26 -20.18 15.57
N THR A 413 6.73 -20.99 16.50
CA THR A 413 6.68 -22.45 16.38
C THR A 413 5.84 -22.87 15.17
N ARG A 414 4.71 -22.19 14.93
CA ARG A 414 3.86 -22.44 13.76
C ARG A 414 4.62 -22.17 12.46
N MET A 415 5.34 -21.06 12.36
CA MET A 415 6.14 -20.70 11.19
C MET A 415 7.30 -21.69 10.94
N SER A 416 7.97 -22.16 12.00
CA SER A 416 9.04 -23.15 11.89
C SER A 416 8.53 -24.50 11.36
N ARG A 417 7.35 -24.94 11.84
CA ARG A 417 6.73 -26.21 11.39
C ARG A 417 6.17 -26.14 9.97
N ARG A 418 5.74 -24.95 9.52
CA ARG A 418 5.11 -24.69 8.21
C ARG A 418 6.08 -24.16 7.17
N TRP A 419 7.37 -24.50 7.27
CA TRP A 419 8.40 -24.03 6.34
C TRP A 419 8.13 -24.39 4.87
N ARG A 420 7.39 -25.48 4.60
CA ARG A 420 7.00 -25.88 3.24
C ARG A 420 6.02 -24.90 2.59
N ASP A 421 5.16 -24.26 3.38
CA ASP A 421 4.24 -23.24 2.85
C ASP A 421 5.05 -22.07 2.28
N ARG A 422 6.14 -21.69 2.95
CA ARG A 422 7.07 -20.66 2.46
C ARG A 422 7.76 -21.09 1.16
N GLU A 423 8.18 -22.34 1.04
CA GLU A 423 8.76 -22.87 -0.20
C GLU A 423 7.77 -22.77 -1.37
N ILE A 424 6.52 -23.17 -1.13
CA ILE A 424 5.44 -23.09 -2.13
C ILE A 424 5.18 -21.64 -2.54
N VAL A 425 5.15 -20.72 -1.58
CA VAL A 425 4.94 -19.29 -1.84
C VAL A 425 6.07 -18.70 -2.69
N GLU A 426 7.32 -19.07 -2.43
CA GLU A 426 8.44 -18.68 -3.29
C GLU A 426 8.32 -19.29 -4.69
N GLU A 427 7.81 -20.51 -4.83
CA GLU A 427 7.57 -21.13 -6.14
C GLU A 427 6.44 -20.45 -6.94
N VAL A 428 5.37 -20.04 -6.25
CA VAL A 428 4.29 -19.20 -6.79
C VAL A 428 4.87 -17.87 -7.27
N TRP A 429 5.65 -17.17 -6.44
CA TRP A 429 6.28 -15.91 -6.82
C TRP A 429 7.25 -16.05 -7.98
N ARG A 430 8.10 -17.09 -8.00
CA ARG A 430 8.98 -17.41 -9.14
C ARG A 430 8.20 -17.64 -10.42
N SER A 431 7.02 -18.23 -10.33
CA SER A 431 6.15 -18.46 -11.48
C SER A 431 5.56 -17.18 -12.03
N ILE A 432 5.07 -16.30 -11.15
CA ILE A 432 4.59 -14.96 -11.51
C ILE A 432 5.73 -14.14 -12.11
N GLU A 433 6.92 -14.19 -11.49
CA GLU A 433 8.12 -13.48 -11.96
C GLU A 433 8.54 -13.95 -13.35
N GLY A 434 8.61 -15.27 -13.57
CA GLY A 434 8.94 -15.85 -14.86
C GLY A 434 7.95 -15.44 -15.94
N TYR A 435 6.66 -15.39 -15.61
CA TYR A 435 5.60 -14.94 -16.51
C TYR A 435 5.76 -13.45 -16.88
N MET A 436 5.91 -12.58 -15.88
CA MET A 436 6.11 -11.14 -16.09
C MET A 436 7.37 -10.85 -16.91
N ARG A 437 8.45 -11.62 -16.70
CA ARG A 437 9.71 -11.50 -17.45
C ARG A 437 9.51 -11.79 -18.93
N GLY A 438 8.68 -12.78 -19.26
CA GLY A 438 8.37 -13.15 -20.65
C GLY A 438 7.65 -12.06 -21.45
N ARG A 439 6.95 -11.14 -20.78
CA ARG A 439 6.13 -10.10 -21.42
C ARG A 439 6.86 -8.79 -21.74
N GLY A 440 8.10 -8.60 -21.28
CA GLY A 440 8.94 -7.42 -21.60
C GLY A 440 8.48 -6.08 -21.01
N GLU A 441 7.18 -5.81 -21.00
CA GLU A 441 6.51 -4.60 -20.48
C GLU A 441 6.68 -4.39 -18.96
N TRP A 442 7.03 -5.45 -18.23
CA TRP A 442 7.25 -5.43 -16.78
C TRP A 442 8.72 -5.24 -16.38
N LYS A 443 9.65 -5.23 -17.34
CA LYS A 443 11.07 -4.99 -17.05
C LYS A 443 11.28 -3.50 -16.76
N ARG A 444 11.77 -3.18 -15.56
CA ARG A 444 11.98 -1.80 -15.10
C ARG A 444 13.44 -1.37 -15.14
#